data_AF-A0A959ZF36-F1
#
_entry.id   AF-A0A959ZF36-F1
#
_cell.length_a   1.000
_cell.length_b   1.000
_cell.length_c   1.000
_cell.angle_alpha   90.00
_cell.angle_beta   90.00
_cell.angle_gamma   90.00
#
_symmetry.space_group_name_H-M   'P 1'
#
loop_
_entity.id
_entity.type
_entity.pdbx_description
1 polymer ?
#
loop_
_entity_poly.entity_id
_entity_poly.type
_entity_poly.pdbx_seq_one_letter_code
_entity_poly.pdbx_strand_id
1 'polypeptide(L)'
;KFDEERLRRSEALGLMRPLGDGRFEVLSPKLLAAGHELASIGVPMDDCLDTLETLKERSTAVAEIFIRLFDEQVWEPFDQAGRPRDRWPEVRDSLRRMRPLASDAFIASFQFAMEEVSEKAISEGIRRDLGEGS
;
A
#
# COMPACT_ATOMS: atom_id res chain seq x y z
N LYS A 1 -25.46 7.91 -0.39
CA LYS A 1 -25.02 8.67 -1.58
C LYS A 1 -23.54 8.94 -1.43
N PHE A 2 -22.69 8.58 -2.39
CA PHE A 2 -21.32 9.09 -2.41
C PHE A 2 -21.41 10.61 -2.58
N ASP A 3 -20.90 11.35 -1.59
CA ASP A 3 -20.83 12.80 -1.64
C ASP A 3 -19.58 13.21 -2.43
N GLU A 4 -19.59 14.39 -3.05
CA GLU A 4 -18.49 14.91 -3.86
C GLU A 4 -17.15 14.89 -3.12
N GLU A 5 -17.17 15.12 -1.81
CA GLU A 5 -15.96 15.07 -0.99
C GLU A 5 -15.34 13.66 -0.96
N ARG A 6 -16.16 12.62 -0.80
CA ARG A 6 -15.68 11.23 -0.81
C ARG A 6 -15.17 10.81 -2.18
N LEU A 7 -15.75 11.36 -3.26
CA LEU A 7 -15.24 11.14 -4.62
C LEU A 7 -13.86 11.77 -4.79
N ARG A 8 -13.69 13.04 -4.39
CA ARG A 8 -12.38 13.72 -4.42
C ARG A 8 -11.32 12.97 -3.60
N ARG A 9 -11.65 12.51 -2.40
CA ARG A 9 -10.74 11.68 -1.59
C ARG A 9 -10.40 10.37 -2.28
N SER A 10 -11.39 9.67 -2.85
CA SER A 10 -11.16 8.42 -3.58
C SER A 10 -10.25 8.60 -4.79
N GLU A 11 -10.39 9.71 -5.52
CA GLU A 11 -9.50 10.09 -6.62
C GLU A 11 -8.08 10.38 -6.12
N ALA A 12 -7.92 11.19 -5.08
CA ALA A 12 -6.61 11.53 -4.50
C ALA A 12 -5.85 10.29 -3.98
N LEU A 13 -6.60 9.33 -3.43
CA LEU A 13 -6.04 8.05 -2.99
C LEU A 13 -5.68 7.12 -4.15
N GLY A 14 -6.15 7.41 -5.37
CA GLY A 14 -5.90 6.62 -6.56
C GLY A 14 -6.76 5.36 -6.65
N LEU A 15 -7.95 5.37 -6.03
CA LEU A 15 -8.93 4.30 -6.19
C LEU A 15 -9.63 4.36 -7.53
N MET A 16 -9.84 5.57 -8.04
CA MET A 16 -10.54 5.83 -9.28
C MET A 16 -10.01 7.07 -9.97
N ARG A 17 -10.28 7.19 -11.27
CA ARG A 17 -10.05 8.41 -12.04
C ARG A 17 -11.28 8.79 -12.84
N PRO A 18 -11.56 10.10 -13.00
CA PRO A 18 -12.68 10.55 -13.81
C PRO A 18 -12.42 10.24 -15.30
N LEU A 19 -13.48 9.83 -16.00
CA LEU A 19 -13.52 9.64 -17.45
C LEU A 19 -14.35 10.74 -18.16
N GLY A 20 -14.95 11.66 -17.39
CA GLY A 20 -15.93 12.64 -17.88
C GLY A 20 -17.37 12.13 -17.76
N ASP A 21 -18.33 13.05 -17.84
CA ASP A 21 -19.77 12.76 -17.80
C ASP A 21 -20.25 11.98 -16.56
N GLY A 22 -19.62 12.22 -15.40
CA GLY A 22 -19.92 11.49 -14.16
C GLY A 22 -19.47 10.02 -14.15
N ARG A 23 -18.67 9.59 -15.13
CA ARG A 23 -18.10 8.24 -15.19
C ARG A 23 -16.71 8.19 -14.57
N PHE A 24 -16.41 7.04 -13.96
CA PHE A 24 -15.14 6.77 -13.29
C PHE A 24 -14.58 5.43 -13.72
N GLU A 25 -13.26 5.38 -13.90
CA GLU A 25 -12.50 4.13 -14.03
C GLU A 25 -11.98 3.75 -12.63
N VAL A 26 -12.19 2.50 -12.22
CA VAL A 26 -11.65 1.95 -10.98
C VAL A 26 -10.21 1.48 -11.24
N LEU A 27 -9.25 2.10 -10.57
CA LEU A 27 -7.82 1.81 -10.73
C LEU A 27 -7.39 0.56 -9.94
N SER A 28 -8.08 0.26 -8.85
CA SER A 28 -7.84 -0.95 -8.04
C SER A 28 -9.14 -1.64 -7.66
N PRO A 29 -9.59 -2.63 -8.47
CA PRO A 29 -10.75 -3.45 -8.14
C PRO A 29 -10.63 -4.17 -6.79
N LYS A 30 -9.40 -4.56 -6.41
CA LYS A 30 -9.11 -5.23 -5.13
C LYS A 30 -9.39 -4.32 -3.93
N LEU A 31 -8.93 -3.06 -3.97
CA LEU A 31 -9.18 -2.12 -2.88
C LEU A 31 -10.66 -1.75 -2.77
N LEU A 32 -11.34 -1.62 -3.92
CA LEU A 32 -12.79 -1.38 -3.93
C LEU A 32 -13.56 -2.55 -3.30
N ALA A 33 -13.19 -3.79 -3.64
CA ALA A 33 -13.81 -4.98 -3.04
C ALA A 33 -13.60 -5.05 -1.52
N ALA A 34 -12.37 -4.77 -1.05
CA ALA A 34 -12.07 -4.73 0.38
C ALA A 34 -12.90 -3.65 1.12
N GLY A 35 -13.03 -2.46 0.53
CA GLY A 35 -13.88 -1.40 1.10
C GLY A 35 -15.37 -1.80 1.16
N HIS A 36 -15.87 -2.52 0.16
CA HIS A 36 -17.24 -3.06 0.20
C HIS A 36 -17.43 -4.11 1.29
N GLU A 37 -16.45 -4.99 1.50
CA GLU A 37 -16.49 -6.00 2.55
C GLU A 37 -16.51 -5.36 3.94
N LEU A 38 -15.65 -4.37 4.19
CA LEU A 38 -15.65 -3.59 5.43
C LEU A 38 -16.99 -2.86 5.64
N ALA A 39 -17.54 -2.26 4.59
CA ALA A 39 -18.86 -1.62 4.68
C ALA A 39 -19.97 -2.62 5.00
N SER A 40 -19.89 -3.87 4.52
CA SER A 40 -20.90 -4.91 4.77
C SER A 40 -20.97 -5.34 6.23
N ILE A 41 -19.89 -5.18 6.99
CA ILE A 41 -19.83 -5.45 8.43
C ILE A 41 -20.02 -4.18 9.28
N GLY A 42 -20.41 -3.06 8.65
CA GLY A 42 -20.79 -1.83 9.34
C GLY A 42 -19.67 -0.81 9.54
N VAL A 43 -18.49 -0.99 8.94
CA VAL A 43 -17.42 0.02 9.02
C VAL A 43 -17.83 1.27 8.21
N PRO A 44 -17.77 2.47 8.81
CA PRO A 44 -18.04 3.71 8.10
C PRO A 44 -17.10 3.92 6.91
N MET A 45 -17.63 4.45 5.80
CA MET A 45 -16.84 4.72 4.59
C MET A 45 -15.68 5.70 4.85
N ASP A 46 -15.88 6.68 5.74
CA ASP A 46 -14.82 7.64 6.06
C ASP A 46 -13.64 6.93 6.77
N ASP A 47 -13.92 6.02 7.71
CA ASP A 47 -12.89 5.20 8.37
C ASP A 47 -12.15 4.30 7.37
N CYS A 48 -12.84 3.76 6.36
CA CYS A 48 -12.21 3.02 5.27
C CYS A 48 -11.25 3.89 4.44
N LEU A 49 -11.65 5.14 4.13
CA LEU A 49 -10.82 6.09 3.38
C LEU A 49 -9.62 6.55 4.20
N ASP A 50 -9.79 6.81 5.50
CA ASP A 50 -8.71 7.19 6.42
C ASP A 50 -7.69 6.05 6.57
N THR A 51 -8.17 4.81 6.67
CA THR A 51 -7.32 3.62 6.68
C THR A 51 -6.52 3.49 5.38
N LEU A 52 -7.17 3.71 4.23
CA LEU A 52 -6.50 3.65 2.94
C LEU A 52 -5.46 4.76 2.75
N GLU A 53 -5.75 5.97 3.24
CA GLU A 53 -4.80 7.09 3.25
C GLU A 53 -3.53 6.72 4.00
N THR A 54 -3.68 6.21 5.22
CA THR A 54 -2.55 5.71 6.02
C THR A 54 -1.82 4.59 5.27
N LEU A 55 -2.53 3.62 4.69
CA LEU A 55 -1.92 2.52 3.96
C LEU A 55 -1.11 3.01 2.75
N LYS A 56 -1.62 4.00 2.02
CA LYS A 56 -0.93 4.62 0.87
C LYS A 56 0.37 5.29 1.31
N GLU A 57 0.34 6.06 2.39
CA GLU A 57 1.53 6.72 2.94
C GLU A 57 2.59 5.69 3.35
N ARG A 58 2.20 4.67 4.12
CA ARG A 58 3.13 3.61 4.55
C ARG A 58 3.67 2.80 3.39
N SER A 59 2.84 2.48 2.40
CA SER A 59 3.27 1.75 1.20
C SER A 59 4.25 2.58 0.37
N THR A 60 4.06 3.89 0.31
CA THR A 60 4.99 4.81 -0.39
C THR A 60 6.35 4.83 0.30
N ALA A 61 6.38 4.95 1.64
CA ALA A 61 7.61 4.88 2.41
C ALA A 61 8.36 3.55 2.20
N VAL A 62 7.63 2.43 2.12
CA VAL A 62 8.25 1.12 1.81
C VAL A 62 8.78 1.09 0.37
N ALA A 63 8.06 1.62 -0.61
CA ALA A 63 8.53 1.69 -1.99
C ALA A 63 9.84 2.50 -2.11
N GLU A 64 9.98 3.59 -1.35
CA GLU A 64 11.20 4.39 -1.30
C GLU A 64 12.42 3.61 -0.78
N ILE A 65 12.22 2.65 0.14
CA ILE A 65 13.31 1.77 0.63
C ILE A 65 13.85 0.92 -0.53
N PHE A 66 12.96 0.32 -1.33
CA PHE A 66 13.37 -0.50 -2.47
C PHE A 66 13.99 0.33 -3.60
N ILE A 67 13.45 1.53 -3.86
CA ILE A 67 14.05 2.43 -4.86
C ILE A 67 15.45 2.87 -4.42
N ARG A 68 15.66 3.17 -3.14
CA ARG A 68 16.99 3.46 -2.61
C ARG A 68 17.97 2.31 -2.77
N LEU A 69 17.51 1.08 -2.52
CA LEU A 69 18.32 -0.11 -2.77
C LEU A 69 18.73 -0.23 -4.24
N PHE A 70 17.81 0.04 -5.17
CA PHE A 70 18.16 0.08 -6.60
C PHE A 70 19.14 1.20 -6.94
N ASP A 71 18.95 2.37 -6.32
CA ASP A 71 19.80 3.52 -6.54
C ASP A 71 21.26 3.18 -6.16
N GLU A 72 21.46 2.72 -4.94
CA GLU A 72 22.76 2.33 -4.39
C GLU A 72 23.41 1.14 -5.14
N GLN A 73 22.63 0.12 -5.50
CA GLN A 73 23.18 -1.14 -6.01
C GLN A 73 23.25 -1.22 -7.53
N VAL A 74 22.49 -0.39 -8.26
CA VAL A 74 22.38 -0.47 -9.73
C VAL A 74 22.64 0.87 -10.39
N TRP A 75 21.98 1.93 -9.94
CA TRP A 75 22.07 3.24 -10.60
C TRP A 75 23.43 3.90 -10.35
N GLU A 76 23.87 4.02 -9.10
CA GLU A 76 25.14 4.65 -8.76
C GLU A 76 26.35 3.98 -9.44
N PRO A 77 26.50 2.64 -9.45
CA PRO A 77 27.59 1.98 -10.18
C PRO A 77 27.53 2.22 -11.70
N PHE A 78 26.33 2.24 -12.27
CA PHE A 78 26.12 2.53 -13.68
C PHE A 78 26.49 3.98 -14.03
N ASP A 79 26.13 4.92 -13.15
CA ASP A 79 26.45 6.34 -13.29
C ASP A 79 27.96 6.58 -13.19
N GLN A 80 28.61 6.00 -12.18
CA GLN A 80 30.06 6.07 -11.97
C GLN A 80 30.85 5.48 -13.16
N ALA A 81 30.30 4.50 -13.86
CA ALA A 81 30.88 3.94 -15.08
C ALA A 81 30.69 4.83 -16.32
N GLY A 82 30.09 6.02 -16.18
CA GLY A 82 29.86 6.97 -17.28
C GLY A 82 28.61 6.69 -18.10
N ARG A 83 27.63 5.96 -17.55
CA ARG A 83 26.35 5.61 -18.20
C ARG A 83 26.52 4.95 -19.59
N PRO A 84 27.29 3.86 -19.71
CA PRO A 84 27.60 3.25 -20.99
C PRO A 84 26.32 2.80 -21.72
N ARG A 85 26.22 3.15 -23.00
CA ARG A 85 24.97 3.04 -23.78
C ARG A 85 24.41 1.61 -23.85
N ASP A 86 25.29 0.63 -23.89
CA ASP A 86 25.03 -0.80 -23.97
C ASP A 86 24.46 -1.40 -22.67
N ARG A 87 24.64 -0.75 -21.50
CA ARG A 87 24.14 -1.25 -20.20
C ARG A 87 22.78 -0.70 -19.77
N TRP A 88 22.22 0.29 -20.48
CA TRP A 88 20.86 0.78 -20.20
C TRP A 88 19.77 -0.31 -20.16
N PRO A 89 19.80 -1.33 -21.04
CA PRO A 89 18.86 -2.44 -20.96
C PRO A 89 18.92 -3.16 -19.60
N GLU A 90 20.11 -3.36 -19.04
CA GLU A 90 20.31 -4.04 -17.76
C GLU A 90 19.72 -3.23 -16.61
N VAL A 91 19.97 -1.92 -16.55
CA VAL A 91 19.41 -1.01 -15.54
C VAL A 91 17.88 -1.04 -15.56
N ARG A 92 17.28 -0.96 -16.75
CA ARG A 92 15.82 -1.03 -16.93
C ARG A 92 15.26 -2.39 -16.52
N ASP A 93 15.95 -3.48 -16.87
CA ASP A 93 15.53 -4.83 -16.51
C ASP A 93 15.63 -5.07 -15.00
N SER A 94 16.65 -4.55 -14.34
CA SER A 94 16.77 -4.59 -12.87
C SER A 94 15.58 -3.90 -12.20
N LEU A 95 15.23 -2.68 -12.63
CA LEU A 95 14.07 -1.98 -12.08
C LEU A 95 12.76 -2.73 -12.33
N ARG A 96 12.59 -3.29 -13.54
CA ARG A 96 11.42 -4.08 -13.92
C ARG A 96 11.27 -5.34 -13.07
N ARG A 97 12.38 -6.03 -12.77
CA ARG A 97 12.41 -7.24 -11.92
C ARG A 97 12.24 -6.93 -10.44
N MET A 98 12.73 -5.78 -9.99
CA MET A 98 12.63 -5.38 -8.58
C MET A 98 11.19 -5.09 -8.16
N ARG A 99 10.38 -4.46 -9.01
CA ARG A 99 8.98 -4.10 -8.68
C ARG A 99 8.13 -5.26 -8.13
N PRO A 100 8.02 -6.42 -8.81
CA PRO A 100 7.27 -7.55 -8.26
C PRO A 100 7.91 -8.11 -6.99
N LEU A 101 9.24 -8.22 -6.92
CA LEU A 101 9.94 -8.71 -5.72
C LEU A 101 9.68 -7.84 -4.49
N ALA A 102 9.68 -6.52 -4.66
CA ALA A 102 9.37 -5.55 -3.60
C ALA A 102 7.93 -5.73 -3.10
N SER A 103 6.99 -5.98 -4.01
CA SER A 103 5.59 -6.20 -3.66
C SER A 103 5.41 -7.51 -2.88
N ASP A 104 6.03 -8.60 -3.36
CA ASP A 104 5.95 -9.90 -2.69
C ASP A 104 6.60 -9.86 -1.30
N ALA A 105 7.76 -9.22 -1.19
CA ALA A 105 8.44 -9.02 0.10
C ALA A 105 7.58 -8.19 1.06
N PHE A 106 6.96 -7.09 0.58
CA PHE A 106 6.08 -6.27 1.40
C PHE A 106 4.86 -7.06 1.91
N ILE A 107 4.21 -7.84 1.05
CA ILE A 107 3.07 -8.68 1.44
C ILE A 107 3.48 -9.68 2.51
N ALA A 108 4.61 -10.38 2.33
CA ALA A 108 5.10 -11.34 3.30
C ALA A 108 5.43 -10.67 4.64
N SER A 109 6.11 -9.52 4.63
CA SER A 109 6.42 -8.76 5.85
C SER A 109 5.15 -8.27 6.55
N PHE A 110 4.14 -7.83 5.79
CA PHE A 110 2.86 -7.42 6.35
C PHE A 110 2.13 -8.59 7.01
N GLN A 111 2.16 -9.78 6.42
CA GLN A 111 1.55 -10.98 7.01
C GLN A 111 2.16 -11.33 8.37
N PHE A 112 3.50 -11.30 8.50
CA PHE A 112 4.15 -11.52 9.79
C PHE A 112 3.79 -10.44 10.81
N ALA A 113 3.76 -9.17 10.40
CA ALA A 113 3.40 -8.07 11.28
C ALA A 113 1.94 -8.18 11.78
N MET A 114 1.02 -8.60 10.90
CA MET A 114 -0.38 -8.81 11.27
C MET A 114 -0.55 -9.91 12.31
N GLU A 115 0.18 -11.02 12.19
CA GLU A 115 0.17 -12.11 13.16
C GLU A 115 0.67 -11.63 14.53
N GLU A 116 1.84 -10.99 14.56
CA GLU A 116 2.44 -10.47 15.80
C GLU A 116 1.54 -9.43 16.51
N VAL A 117 0.93 -8.51 15.75
CA VAL A 117 0.04 -7.49 16.32
C VAL A 117 -1.26 -8.11 16.82
N SER A 118 -1.82 -9.08 16.10
CA SER A 118 -3.06 -9.75 16.49
C SER A 118 -2.89 -10.53 17.79
N GLU A 119 -1.79 -11.28 17.93
CA GLU A 119 -1.47 -12.03 19.16
C GLU A 119 -1.36 -11.11 20.38
N LYS A 120 -0.70 -9.96 20.22
CA LYS A 120 -0.58 -8.95 21.28
C LYS A 120 -1.95 -8.36 21.66
N ALA A 121 -2.76 -7.98 20.68
CA ALA A 121 -4.09 -7.41 20.92
C ALA A 121 -5.01 -8.39 21.66
N ILE A 122 -5.01 -9.67 21.27
CA ILE A 122 -5.76 -10.73 21.96
C ILE A 122 -5.28 -10.87 23.41
N SER A 123 -3.96 -10.91 23.62
CA SER A 123 -3.38 -11.06 24.96
C SER A 123 -3.72 -9.89 25.89
N GLU A 124 -3.74 -8.67 25.35
CA GLU A 124 -4.13 -7.47 26.10
C GLU A 124 -5.62 -7.43 26.41
N GLY A 125 -6.48 -7.85 25.47
CA GLY A 125 -7.92 -7.99 25.68
C GLY A 125 -8.24 -8.98 26.81
N ILE A 126 -7.62 -10.16 26.77
CA ILE A 126 -7.76 -11.17 27.83
C ILE A 126 -7.31 -10.61 29.19
N ARG A 127 -6.21 -9.86 29.24
CA ARG A 127 -5.71 -9.25 30.49
C ARG A 127 -6.70 -8.20 31.04
N ARG A 128 -7.35 -7.42 30.17
CA ARG A 128 -8.35 -6.43 30.56
C ARG A 128 -9.58 -7.10 31.18
N ASP A 129 -10.11 -8.14 30.54
CA ASP A 129 -11.29 -8.87 31.01
C ASP A 129 -11.05 -9.56 32.37
N LEU A 130 -9.83 -10.06 32.62
CA LEU A 130 -9.45 -10.65 33.91
C LEU A 130 -9.25 -9.61 35.03
N GLY A 131 -8.89 -8.37 34.69
CA GLY A 131 -8.67 -7.27 35.63
C GLY A 131 -9.94 -6.52 36.05
N GLU A 132 -10.97 -6.51 35.20
CA GLU A 132 -12.28 -5.90 35.50
C GLU A 132 -13.21 -6.85 36.29
N GLY A 133 -12.83 -8.12 36.45
CA GLY A 133 -13.58 -9.14 37.20
C GLY A 133 -13.11 -9.40 38.64
N SER A 134 -12.20 -8.59 39.20
CA SER A 134 -11.70 -8.66 40.59
C SER A 134 -12.12 -7.45 41.41
#